data_AF-A0A661K8E2-F1
#
_entry.id   AF-A0A661K8E2-F1
#
_cell.length_a   1.000
_cell.length_b   1.000
_cell.length_c   1.000
_cell.angle_alpha   90.00
_cell.angle_beta   90.00
_cell.angle_gamma   90.00
#
_symmetry.space_group_name_H-M   'P 1'
#
loop_
_entity.id
_entity.type
_entity.pdbx_description
1 polymer ?
#
loop_
_entity_poly.entity_id
_entity_poly.type
_entity_poly.pdbx_seq_one_letter_code
_entity_poly.pdbx_strand_id
1 'polypeptide(L)' 'GIISEGKKLGAFREIDERMAGFALLGMINWIIRWYNPGGSKSPAEIAALWFEIFIGGIKRAPADK' A
#
# COMPACT_ATOMS: atom_id res chain seq x y z
N GLY A 1 9.56 -11.67 5.35
CA GLY A 1 8.87 -10.97 4.24
C GLY A 1 8.96 -9.47 4.45
N ILE A 2 8.75 -8.68 3.39
CA ILE A 2 8.99 -7.22 3.39
C ILE A 2 8.27 -6.49 4.54
N ILE A 3 7.02 -6.86 4.84
CA ILE A 3 6.25 -6.22 5.93
C ILE A 3 6.87 -6.51 7.30
N SER A 4 7.23 -7.78 7.57
CA SER A 4 7.90 -8.18 8.81
C SER A 4 9.22 -7.44 9.03
N GLU A 5 10.00 -7.28 7.96
CA GLU A 5 11.26 -6.56 7.99
C GLU A 5 11.06 -5.07 8.28
N GLY A 6 10.10 -4.42 7.62
CA GLY A 6 9.77 -3.03 7.90
C GLY A 6 9.27 -2.80 9.33
N LYS A 7 8.59 -3.78 9.95
CA LYS A 7 8.26 -3.73 11.39
C LYS A 7 9.51 -3.79 12.27
N LYS A 8 10.43 -4.73 12.00
CA LYS A 8 11.70 -4.87 12.74
C LYS A 8 12.57 -3.62 12.65
N LEU A 9 12.57 -2.95 11.49
CA LEU A 9 13.28 -1.69 11.26
C LEU A 9 12.54 -0.46 11.80
N GLY A 10 11.32 -0.63 12.34
CA GLY A 10 10.50 0.47 12.85
C GLY A 10 9.91 1.38 11.77
N ALA A 11 9.99 0.99 10.49
CA ALA A 11 9.41 1.74 9.38
C ALA A 11 7.88 1.58 9.32
N PHE A 12 7.37 0.42 9.71
CA PHE A 12 5.93 0.12 9.74
C PHE A 12 5.42 0.00 11.18
N ARG A 13 4.14 0.30 11.37
CA ARG A 13 3.46 0.13 12.67
C ARG A 13 3.26 -1.35 13.01
N GLU A 14 2.85 -1.64 14.24
CA GLU A 14 2.42 -2.99 14.65
C GLU A 14 1.10 -3.36 13.96
N ILE A 15 1.21 -3.86 12.73
CA ILE A 15 0.11 -4.34 11.90
C ILE A 15 0.21 -5.86 11.74
N ASP A 16 -0.95 -6.49 11.53
CA ASP A 16 -1.04 -7.89 11.10
C ASP A 16 -0.49 -8.02 9.67
N GLU A 17 0.60 -8.77 9.53
CA GLU A 17 1.33 -8.90 8.26
C GLU A 17 0.46 -9.57 7.16
N ARG A 18 -0.39 -10.51 7.54
CA ARG A 18 -1.26 -11.24 6.61
C ARG A 18 -2.37 -10.34 6.09
N MET A 19 -3.00 -9.57 6.97
CA MET A 19 -4.04 -8.62 6.58
C MET A 19 -3.48 -7.50 5.70
N ALA A 20 -2.29 -6.98 6.01
CA ALA A 20 -1.61 -6.01 5.17
C ALA A 20 -1.30 -6.58 3.77
N GLY A 21 -0.86 -7.84 3.70
CA GLY A 21 -0.68 -8.54 2.43
C GLY A 21 -1.98 -8.70 1.63
N PHE A 22 -3.07 -9.12 2.28
CA PHE A 22 -4.38 -9.25 1.63
C PHE A 22 -4.94 -7.92 1.14
N ALA A 23 -4.76 -6.84 1.90
CA ALA A 23 -5.15 -5.50 1.47
C ALA A 23 -4.41 -5.08 0.19
N LEU A 24 -3.07 -5.21 0.17
CA LEU A 24 -2.27 -4.87 -1.00
C LEU A 24 -2.65 -5.72 -2.23
N LEU A 25 -2.83 -7.02 -2.02
CA LEU A 25 -3.25 -7.93 -3.07
C LEU A 25 -4.63 -7.55 -3.63
N GLY A 26 -5.59 -7.21 -2.76
CA GLY A 26 -6.92 -6.74 -3.16
C GLY A 26 -6.87 -5.47 -3.99
N MET A 27 -6.06 -4.48 -3.58
CA MET A 27 -5.88 -3.22 -4.32
C MET A 27 -5.36 -3.45 -5.73
N ILE A 28 -4.35 -4.33 -5.90
CA ILE A 28 -3.72 -4.58 -7.20
C ILE A 28 -4.60 -5.48 -8.08
N ASN A 29 -5.17 -6.55 -7.52
CA ASN A 29 -5.94 -7.53 -8.31
C ASN A 29 -7.22 -6.95 -8.89
N TRP A 30 -7.77 -5.89 -8.30
CA TRP A 30 -8.99 -5.29 -8.84
C TRP A 30 -8.73 -4.41 -10.08
N ILE A 31 -7.50 -3.93 -10.29
CA ILE A 31 -7.14 -3.00 -11.38
C ILE A 31 -7.59 -3.51 -12.75
N ILE A 32 -7.41 -4.81 -13.01
CA ILE A 32 -7.75 -5.43 -14.31
C ILE A 32 -9.24 -5.30 -14.67
N ARG A 33 -10.12 -5.04 -13.70
CA ARG A 33 -11.57 -4.98 -13.92
C ARG A 33 -12.08 -3.59 -14.27
N TRP A 34 -11.35 -2.55 -13.92
CA TRP A 34 -11.83 -1.17 -14.05
C TRP A 34 -10.84 -0.24 -14.76
N TYR A 35 -9.57 -0.64 -14.90
CA TYR A 35 -8.58 0.20 -15.58
C TYR A 35 -8.96 0.39 -17.05
N ASN A 36 -8.95 1.66 -17.46
CA ASN A 36 -9.20 2.08 -18.83
C ASN A 36 -7.95 2.83 -19.36
N PRO A 37 -7.25 2.30 -20.39
CA PRO A 37 -6.10 2.97 -20.99
C PRO A 37 -6.41 4.36 -21.57
N GLY A 38 -7.66 4.62 -21.99
CA GLY A 38 -8.13 5.94 -22.42
C GLY A 38 -8.73 6.79 -21.29
N GLY A 39 -8.56 6.36 -20.03
CA GLY A 39 -9.06 7.05 -18.85
C GLY A 39 -8.23 8.27 -18.45
N SER A 40 -8.66 8.95 -17.40
CA SER A 40 -8.04 10.19 -16.90
C SER A 40 -6.73 10.01 -16.14
N LYS A 41 -6.28 8.77 -15.91
CA LYS A 41 -5.06 8.46 -15.14
C LYS A 41 -4.26 7.39 -15.85
N SER A 42 -2.96 7.64 -15.97
CA SER A 42 -1.98 6.67 -16.41
C SER A 42 -1.74 5.58 -15.36
N PRO A 43 -1.15 4.43 -15.74
CA PRO A 43 -0.77 3.38 -14.79
C PRO A 43 0.17 3.89 -13.68
N ALA A 44 1.09 4.81 -14.02
CA ALA A 44 2.04 5.37 -13.07
C ALA A 44 1.35 6.23 -12.00
N GLU A 45 0.38 7.06 -12.41
CA GLU A 45 -0.42 7.87 -11.47
C GLU A 45 -1.27 6.99 -10.56
N ILE A 46 -1.86 5.92 -11.11
CA ILE A 46 -2.62 4.95 -10.32
C ILE A 46 -1.71 4.26 -9.29
N ALA A 47 -0.52 3.82 -9.70
CA ALA A 47 0.44 3.19 -8.81
C ALA A 47 0.88 4.12 -7.68
N ALA A 48 1.15 5.40 -7.98
CA ALA A 48 1.49 6.40 -6.98
C ALA A 48 0.36 6.60 -5.96
N LEU A 49 -0.90 6.69 -6.43
CA LEU A 49 -2.06 6.82 -5.54
C LEU A 49 -2.24 5.60 -4.63
N TRP A 50 -2.10 4.39 -5.16
CA TRP A 50 -2.17 3.17 -4.35
C TRP A 50 -1.04 3.08 -3.34
N PHE A 51 0.17 3.49 -3.72
CA PHE A 51 1.31 3.57 -2.81
C PHE A 51 1.01 4.50 -1.64
N GLU A 52 0.53 5.71 -1.90
CA GLU A 52 0.18 6.68 -0.85
C GLU A 52 -0.91 6.15 0.09
N ILE A 53 -1.95 5.52 -0.45
CA ILE A 53 -3.03 4.91 0.35
C ILE A 53 -2.47 3.79 1.23
N PHE A 54 -1.73 2.85 0.65
CA PHE A 54 -1.23 1.69 1.39
C PHE A 54 -0.19 2.08 2.42
N ILE A 55 0.85 2.82 2.01
CA ILE A 55 1.92 3.26 2.91
C ILE A 55 1.40 4.21 3.97
N GLY A 56 0.51 5.13 3.62
CA GLY A 56 -0.18 5.98 4.59
C GLY A 56 -0.90 5.17 5.68
N GLY A 57 -1.47 4.02 5.31
CA GLY A 57 -2.14 3.11 6.23
C GLY A 57 -1.23 2.24 7.10
N ILE A 58 0.05 2.02 6.72
CA ILE A 58 0.94 1.07 7.42
C ILE A 58 2.23 1.68 7.98
N LYS A 59 2.63 2.87 7.53
CA LYS A 59 3.82 3.56 8.04
C LYS A 59 3.66 3.83 9.53
N ARG A 60 4.77 3.74 10.27
CA ARG A 60 4.78 4.21 11.67
C ARG A 60 4.54 5.72 11.66
N ALA A 61 3.56 6.19 12.43
CA ALA A 61 3.37 7.61 12.64
C ALA A 61 4.63 8.17 13.32
N PRO A 62 5.07 9.41 12.99
CA PRO A 62 6.11 10.05 13.78
C PRO A 62 5.68 10.01 15.24
N ALA A 63 6.59 9.59 16.13
CA ALA A 63 6.34 9.72 17.56
C ALA A 63 6.05 11.21 17.82
N ASP A 64 4.88 11.51 18.37
CA ASP A 64 4.58 12.86 18.85
C ASP A 64 5.76 13.30 19.72
N LYS A 65 6.36 14.44 19.37
CA LYS A 65 7.43 15.05 20.16
C LYS A 65 6.87 15.60 21.46
#